data_AF-A0A656K1Q1-F1
#
_entry.id   AF-A0A656K1Q1-F1
#
_cell.length_a   1.000
_cell.length_b   1.000
_cell.length_c   1.000
_cell.angle_alpha   90.00
_cell.angle_beta   90.00
_cell.angle_gamma   90.00
#
_symmetry.space_group_name_H-M   'P 1'
#
loop_
_entity.id
_entity.type
_entity.pdbx_description
1 polymer ?
#
loop_
_entity_poly.entity_id
_entity_poly.type
_entity_poly.pdbx_seq_one_letter_code
_entity_poly.pdbx_strand_id
1 'polypeptide(L)'
;PFLTIKLAANTTAGQVQLQAFANGKPIDPAVFKVNWKIGAKVTGTISDTGLYSVAQNTTDRFVLIFAWTMHAALGKLEGHIILPLPLARFARELGMMSDKTAP
;
A
#
# COMPACT_ATOMS: atom_id res chain seq x y z
N PRO A 1 -3.00 7.80 -17.27
CA PRO A 1 -2.00 7.45 -16.23
C PRO A 1 -2.70 7.09 -14.92
N PHE A 2 -2.45 5.89 -14.42
CA PHE A 2 -3.02 5.41 -13.17
C PHE A 2 -1.90 5.19 -12.17
N LEU A 3 -2.15 5.55 -10.92
CA LEU A 3 -1.30 5.17 -9.81
C LEU A 3 -1.75 3.79 -9.34
N THR A 4 -0.84 2.84 -9.29
CA THR A 4 -1.10 1.52 -8.72
C THR A 4 -0.29 1.36 -7.44
N ILE A 5 -0.79 0.54 -6.51
CA ILE A 5 -0.13 0.25 -5.23
C ILE A 5 0.16 -1.24 -5.20
N LYS A 6 1.38 -1.62 -4.84
CA LYS A 6 1.81 -3.01 -4.69
C LYS A 6 2.49 -3.22 -3.35
N LEU A 7 2.58 -4.46 -2.90
CA LEU A 7 3.44 -4.83 -1.79
C LEU A 7 4.89 -4.90 -2.28
N ALA A 8 5.79 -4.20 -1.57
CA ALA A 8 7.22 -4.23 -1.85
C ALA A 8 7.92 -5.36 -1.07
N ALA A 9 7.52 -5.58 0.19
CA ALA A 9 7.97 -6.68 1.02
C ALA A 9 7.02 -6.87 2.22
N ASN A 10 6.89 -8.11 2.70
CA ASN A 10 6.31 -8.39 4.00
C ASN A 10 7.37 -8.10 5.07
N THR A 11 7.16 -7.05 5.87
CA THR A 11 8.20 -6.54 6.77
C THR A 11 8.20 -7.28 8.11
N THR A 12 7.04 -7.68 8.65
CA THR A 12 6.88 -8.49 9.88
C THR A 12 5.42 -8.95 10.04
N ALA A 13 5.13 -9.80 11.03
CA ALA A 13 3.77 -10.16 11.41
C ALA A 13 2.95 -8.92 11.84
N GLY A 14 2.00 -8.49 11.00
CA GLY A 14 1.15 -7.33 11.28
C GLY A 14 1.59 -6.03 10.59
N GLN A 15 2.65 -6.05 9.78
CA GLN A 15 3.08 -4.91 8.98
C GLN A 15 3.34 -5.30 7.53
N VAL A 16 3.09 -4.39 6.62
CA VAL A 16 3.46 -4.55 5.21
C VAL A 16 3.99 -3.25 4.63
N GLN A 17 5.01 -3.35 3.78
CA GLN A 17 5.53 -2.22 3.04
C GLN A 17 4.79 -2.10 1.71
N LEU A 18 4.18 -0.94 1.48
CA LEU A 18 3.53 -0.60 0.22
C LEU A 18 4.42 0.31 -0.63
N GLN A 19 4.30 0.19 -1.93
CA GLN A 19 4.97 1.06 -2.89
C GLN A 19 3.99 1.47 -3.99
N ALA A 20 4.03 2.75 -4.34
CA ALA A 20 3.24 3.30 -5.43
C ALA A 20 4.02 3.21 -6.76
N PHE A 21 3.29 2.94 -7.83
CA PHE A 21 3.80 2.81 -9.19
C PHE A 21 3.01 3.71 -10.11
N ALA A 22 3.69 4.34 -11.07
CA ALA A 22 3.08 5.09 -12.16
C ALA A 22 3.53 4.45 -13.48
N ASN A 23 2.57 4.07 -14.32
CA ASN A 23 2.84 3.42 -15.60
C ASN A 23 3.76 2.18 -15.47
N GLY A 24 3.58 1.40 -14.40
CA GLY A 24 4.35 0.18 -14.13
C GLY A 24 5.74 0.41 -13.52
N LYS A 25 6.20 1.65 -13.36
CA LYS A 25 7.48 1.97 -12.70
C LYS A 25 7.26 2.46 -11.26
N PRO A 26 8.11 2.06 -10.31
CA PRO A 26 8.02 2.56 -8.94
C PRO A 26 8.20 4.08 -8.94
N ILE A 27 7.38 4.76 -8.15
CA ILE A 27 7.51 6.20 -7.96
C ILE A 27 8.73 6.47 -7.08
N ASP A 28 9.64 7.32 -7.56
CA ASP A 28 10.75 7.81 -6.75
C ASP A 28 10.24 8.87 -5.77
N PRO A 29 10.29 8.62 -4.44
CA PRO A 29 9.83 9.56 -3.43
C PRO A 29 10.65 10.86 -3.39
N ALA A 30 11.87 10.88 -3.93
CA ALA A 30 12.67 12.09 -4.07
C ALA A 30 12.14 13.02 -5.17
N VAL A 31 11.40 12.49 -6.14
CA VAL A 31 10.85 13.24 -7.28
C VAL A 31 9.38 13.55 -7.07
N PHE A 32 8.59 12.57 -6.61
CA PHE A 32 7.16 12.71 -6.41
C PHE A 32 6.76 12.29 -5.01
N LYS A 33 6.20 13.24 -4.25
CA LYS A 33 5.61 12.92 -2.94
C LYS A 33 4.38 12.04 -3.13
N VAL A 34 4.40 10.86 -2.52
CA VAL A 34 3.23 9.98 -2.39
C VAL A 34 2.57 10.26 -1.05
N ASN A 35 1.27 10.50 -1.06
CA ASN A 35 0.47 10.72 0.13
C ASN A 35 -0.38 9.48 0.38
N TRP A 36 -0.30 8.95 1.59
CA TRP A 36 -0.98 7.72 1.99
C TRP A 36 -2.18 8.03 2.88
N LYS A 37 -3.26 7.24 2.73
CA LYS A 37 -4.45 7.38 3.56
C LYS A 37 -5.14 6.05 3.76
N ILE A 38 -5.50 5.73 5.00
CA ILE A 38 -6.42 4.63 5.29
C ILE A 38 -7.85 5.09 5.00
N GLY A 39 -8.63 4.24 4.34
CA GLY A 39 -10.01 4.50 3.93
C GLY A 39 -11.01 4.56 5.09
N ALA A 40 -12.27 4.21 4.81
CA ALA A 40 -13.43 4.48 5.66
C ALA A 40 -13.35 3.97 7.11
N LYS A 41 -12.46 3.02 7.42
CA LYS A 41 -12.21 2.53 8.78
C LYS A 41 -10.74 2.62 9.11
N VAL A 42 -10.43 3.20 10.26
CA VAL A 42 -9.06 3.24 10.81
C VAL A 42 -8.75 1.88 11.43
N THR A 43 -8.24 0.95 10.64
CA THR A 43 -7.88 -0.41 11.05
C THR A 43 -6.39 -0.57 11.37
N GLY A 44 -5.68 0.56 11.52
CA GLY A 44 -4.24 0.62 11.74
C GLY A 44 -3.69 2.02 11.54
N THR A 45 -2.38 2.11 11.31
CA THR A 45 -1.66 3.34 10.96
C THR A 45 -0.88 3.13 9.66
N ILE A 46 -0.63 4.21 8.93
CA ILE A 46 0.24 4.19 7.74
C ILE A 46 1.23 5.36 7.83
N SER A 47 2.51 5.08 7.60
CA SER A 47 3.55 6.10 7.56
C SER A 47 3.56 6.85 6.22
N ASP A 48 4.25 7.99 6.17
CA ASP A 48 4.50 8.72 4.92
C ASP A 48 5.33 7.90 3.90
N THR A 49 6.06 6.89 4.37
CA THR A 49 6.83 5.97 3.53
C THR A 49 6.01 4.76 3.07
N GLY A 50 4.73 4.66 3.41
CA GLY A 50 3.86 3.56 2.99
C GLY A 50 3.98 2.29 3.83
N LEU A 51 4.55 2.35 5.04
CA LEU A 51 4.54 1.25 5.98
C LEU A 51 3.17 1.21 6.69
N TYR A 52 2.35 0.21 6.37
CA TYR A 52 1.08 -0.01 7.05
C TYR A 52 1.27 -0.94 8.25
N SER A 53 0.75 -0.55 9.41
CA SER A 53 0.73 -1.34 10.64
C SER A 53 -0.71 -1.59 11.07
N VAL A 54 -1.10 -2.85 11.19
CA VAL A 54 -2.45 -3.23 11.62
C VAL A 54 -2.69 -2.85 13.09
N ALA A 55 -3.89 -2.40 13.42
CA ALA A 55 -4.29 -2.16 14.81
C ALA A 55 -4.30 -3.48 15.60
N GLN A 56 -3.82 -3.43 16.86
CA GLN A 56 -3.92 -4.57 17.77
C GLN A 56 -5.40 -4.92 17.98
N ASN A 57 -5.77 -6.18 17.74
CA ASN A 57 -7.12 -6.72 17.92
C ASN A 57 -8.21 -6.21 16.95
N THR A 58 -7.86 -5.72 15.76
CA THR A 58 -8.90 -5.45 14.74
C THR A 58 -9.68 -6.71 14.39
N THR A 59 -11.01 -6.60 14.36
CA THR A 59 -11.93 -7.65 13.88
C THR A 59 -12.34 -7.43 12.42
N ASP A 60 -11.85 -6.37 11.77
CA ASP A 60 -12.12 -6.13 10.36
C ASP A 60 -11.44 -7.18 9.50
N ARG A 61 -12.07 -7.50 8.36
CA ARG A 61 -11.59 -8.52 7.42
C ARG A 61 -10.68 -7.96 6.33
N PHE A 62 -10.70 -6.64 6.15
CA PHE A 62 -9.91 -5.97 5.14
C PHE A 62 -9.62 -4.52 5.56
N VAL A 63 -8.54 -3.97 5.01
CA VAL A 63 -8.26 -2.54 5.00
C VAL A 63 -8.22 -2.04 3.57
N LEU A 64 -8.78 -0.85 3.34
CA LEU A 64 -8.63 -0.11 2.09
C LEU A 64 -7.61 1.00 2.30
N ILE A 65 -6.56 1.01 1.50
CA ILE A 65 -5.49 2.00 1.56
C ILE A 65 -5.44 2.74 0.23
N PHE A 66 -5.47 4.06 0.30
CA PHE A 66 -5.31 4.95 -0.85
C PHE A 66 -3.90 5.52 -0.86
N ALA A 67 -3.40 5.75 -2.07
CA ALA A 67 -2.21 6.54 -2.31
C ALA A 67 -2.48 7.54 -3.44
N TRP A 68 -1.96 8.75 -3.33
CA TRP A 68 -2.05 9.72 -4.39
C TRP A 68 -0.80 10.60 -4.49
N THR A 69 -0.53 11.10 -5.70
CA THR A 69 0.52 12.08 -5.97
C THR A 69 0.01 13.14 -6.95
N MET A 70 0.67 14.29 -6.98
CA MET A 70 0.33 15.37 -7.90
C MET A 70 1.33 15.39 -9.06
N HIS A 71 0.83 15.23 -10.29
CA HIS A 71 1.63 15.34 -11.51
C HIS A 71 1.36 16.67 -12.19
N ALA A 72 2.42 17.40 -12.56
CA ALA A 72 2.32 18.78 -13.06
C ALA A 72 1.33 18.95 -14.23
N ALA A 73 1.31 18.01 -15.18
CA ALA A 73 0.43 18.07 -16.35
C ALA A 73 -0.85 17.23 -16.26
N LEU A 74 -0.91 16.26 -15.34
CA LEU A 74 -1.98 15.25 -15.30
C LEU A 74 -2.90 15.41 -14.08
N GLY A 75 -2.57 16.36 -13.20
CA GLY A 75 -3.27 16.57 -11.94
C GLY A 75 -3.03 15.42 -10.97
N LYS A 76 -4.04 15.16 -10.13
CA LYS A 76 -3.98 14.15 -9.08
C LYS A 76 -4.05 12.75 -9.69
N LEU A 77 -3.02 11.95 -9.46
CA LEU A 77 -3.02 10.52 -9.75
C LEU A 77 -3.33 9.78 -8.45
N GLU A 78 -4.36 8.95 -8.44
CA GLU A 78 -4.81 8.20 -7.26
C GLU A 78 -4.96 6.72 -7.57
N GLY A 79 -4.61 5.90 -6.58
CA GLY A 79 -4.76 4.45 -6.60
C GLY A 79 -5.18 3.95 -5.22
N HIS A 80 -5.57 2.68 -5.17
CA HIS A 80 -5.90 2.01 -3.92
C HIS A 80 -5.48 0.54 -3.93
N ILE A 81 -5.35 -0.04 -2.74
CA ILE A 81 -5.17 -1.47 -2.52
C ILE A 81 -6.07 -1.91 -1.38
N ILE A 82 -6.59 -3.13 -1.49
CA ILE A 82 -7.32 -3.80 -0.42
C ILE A 82 -6.43 -4.93 0.09
N LEU A 83 -6.18 -4.93 1.41
CA LEU A 83 -5.39 -5.98 2.05
C LEU A 83 -6.28 -6.80 3.00
N PRO A 84 -6.12 -8.12 3.04
CA PRO A 84 -6.84 -8.96 4.00
C PRO A 84 -6.31 -8.75 5.42
N LEU A 85 -7.20 -8.81 6.40
CA LEU A 85 -6.88 -8.72 7.83
C LEU A 85 -7.39 -9.96 8.59
N PRO A 86 -6.68 -10.41 9.65
CA PRO A 86 -5.41 -9.87 10.14
C PRO A 86 -4.24 -10.31 9.25
N LEU A 87 -3.29 -9.40 8.99
CA LEU A 87 -2.19 -9.62 8.04
C LEU A 87 -1.39 -10.92 8.31
N ALA A 88 -1.17 -11.24 9.59
CA ALA A 88 -0.42 -12.43 10.00
C ALA A 88 -1.07 -13.75 9.55
N ARG A 89 -2.41 -13.80 9.41
CA ARG A 89 -3.12 -14.99 8.94
C ARG A 89 -2.97 -15.21 7.43
N PHE A 90 -2.71 -14.13 6.69
CA PHE A 90 -2.68 -14.12 5.23
C PHE A 90 -1.27 -13.94 4.66
N ALA A 91 -0.24 -14.34 5.40
CA ALA A 91 1.15 -14.15 5.01
C ALA A 91 1.48 -14.76 3.63
N ARG A 92 0.82 -15.87 3.25
CA ARG A 92 1.01 -16.50 1.93
C ARG A 92 0.37 -15.66 0.82
N GLU A 93 -0.85 -15.21 1.02
CA GLU A 93 -1.59 -14.37 0.07
C GLU A 93 -0.91 -13.03 -0.13
N LEU A 94 -0.43 -12.40 0.94
CA LEU A 94 0.37 -11.18 0.88
C LEU A 94 1.69 -11.41 0.12
N GLY A 95 2.28 -12.61 0.25
CA GLY A 95 3.44 -13.03 -0.55
C GLY A 95 3.13 -13.17 -2.04
N MET A 96 1.93 -13.64 -2.41
CA MET A 96 1.49 -13.72 -3.82
C MET A 96 1.13 -12.36 -4.42
N MET A 97 0.65 -11.43 -3.58
CA MET A 97 0.34 -10.05 -3.98
C MET A 97 1.59 -9.15 -4.09
N SER A 98 2.70 -9.58 -3.47
CA SER A 98 3.99 -8.93 -3.66
C SER A 98 4.49 -9.29 -5.04
N ASP A 99 4.88 -8.29 -5.82
CA ASP A 99 5.50 -8.50 -7.14
C ASP A 99 6.89 -9.09 -6.89
N LYS A 100 6.93 -10.40 -6.61
CA LYS A 100 8.13 -11.18 -6.74
C LYS A 100 8.39 -11.12 -8.23
N THR A 101 9.35 -10.28 -8.65
CA THR A 101 9.95 -10.40 -9.99
C THR A 101 10.14 -11.89 -10.20
N ALA A 102 9.33 -12.45 -11.10
CA ALA A 102 9.54 -13.80 -11.57
C ALA A 102 11.01 -13.87 -12.01
N PRO A 103 11.74 -14.95 -11.66
CA PRO A 103 13.11 -15.12 -12.14
C PRO A 103 13.18 -15.02 -13.66
#